data_AF-A0A529LMW3-F1
#
_entry.id   AF-A0A529LMW3-F1
#
_cell.length_a   1.000
_cell.length_b   1.000
_cell.length_c   1.000
_cell.angle_alpha   90.00
_cell.angle_beta   90.00
_cell.angle_gamma   90.00
#
_symmetry.space_group_name_H-M   'P 1'
#
loop_
_entity.id
_entity.type
_entity.pdbx_description
1 polymer ?
#
loop_
_entity_poly.entity_id
_entity_poly.type
_entity_poly.pdbx_seq_one_letter_code
_entity_poly.pdbx_strand_id
1 'polypeptide(L)'
;MEDVESGRDQFVKFAAPDEIRLDDPAGVAEKKIARRSEHDLYPMLVEFLEFEHNVKGYRIDEKKSSNAYGAGGNKWLFPDVVGMENLTDGLHREVVTAIRESRDRQIRLWSF
;
A
#
# COMPACT_ATOMS: atom_id res chain seq x y z
N MET A 1 26.09 -7.77 27.21
CA MET A 1 25.15 -8.83 27.56
C MET A 1 23.82 -8.12 27.74
N GLU A 2 23.18 -7.81 26.61
CA GLU A 2 22.09 -8.62 25.98
C GLU A 2 20.76 -8.18 26.63
N ASP A 3 19.70 -7.66 25.99
CA ASP A 3 19.26 -7.44 24.60
C ASP A 3 18.21 -6.30 24.68
N VAL A 4 18.12 -5.27 23.81
CA VAL A 4 17.52 -5.21 22.45
C VAL A 4 16.23 -6.03 22.31
N GLU A 5 15.08 -5.36 22.47
CA GLU A 5 13.85 -5.45 21.65
C GLU A 5 12.60 -5.15 22.48
N SER A 6 11.95 -4.03 22.19
CA SER A 6 10.51 -3.90 22.44
C SER A 6 9.89 -3.15 21.27
N GLY A 7 9.96 -3.80 20.10
CA GLY A 7 9.07 -3.52 19.00
C GLY A 7 7.65 -3.78 19.49
N ARG A 8 6.89 -2.71 19.67
CA ARG A 8 5.47 -2.79 20.00
C ARG A 8 4.75 -3.33 18.77
N ASP A 9 4.58 -4.64 18.75
CA ASP A 9 3.66 -5.35 17.89
C ASP A 9 2.24 -4.79 18.10
N GLN A 10 1.86 -3.81 17.27
CA GLN A 10 0.47 -3.45 17.09
C GLN A 10 -0.16 -4.50 16.18
N PHE A 11 -0.45 -5.66 16.74
CA PHE A 11 -1.33 -6.63 16.12
C PHE A 11 -2.68 -5.94 15.89
N VAL A 12 -2.98 -5.63 14.62
CA VAL A 12 -4.35 -5.49 14.16
C VAL A 12 -5.10 -6.76 14.57
N LYS A 13 -6.05 -6.63 15.49
CA LYS A 13 -6.92 -7.73 15.92
C LYS A 13 -7.74 -8.19 14.72
N PHE A 14 -7.26 -9.21 14.03
CA PHE A 14 -8.13 -10.05 13.21
C PHE A 14 -9.05 -10.80 14.18
N ALA A 15 -10.36 -10.60 14.01
CA ALA A 15 -11.35 -11.38 14.75
C ALA A 15 -11.04 -12.86 14.52
N ALA A 16 -10.91 -13.61 15.62
CA ALA A 16 -10.64 -15.04 15.57
C ALA A 16 -11.62 -15.72 14.61
N PRO A 17 -11.16 -16.65 13.75
CA PRO A 17 -12.07 -17.43 12.96
C PRO A 17 -12.82 -18.33 13.94
N ASP A 18 -14.10 -18.03 14.16
CA ASP A 18 -14.98 -18.92 14.93
C ASP A 18 -14.93 -20.29 14.25
N GLU A 19 -14.49 -21.29 15.03
CA GLU A 19 -14.45 -22.68 14.61
C GLU A 19 -15.80 -23.08 14.02
N ILE A 20 -15.80 -23.50 12.76
CA ILE A 20 -17.01 -23.88 12.04
C ILE A 20 -17.51 -25.20 12.63
N ARG A 21 -18.40 -25.11 13.61
CA ARG A 21 -19.27 -26.21 14.01
C ARG A 21 -20.27 -26.45 12.88
N LEU A 22 -19.98 -27.45 12.07
CA LEU A 22 -20.92 -28.04 11.12
C LEU A 22 -21.91 -28.87 11.92
N ASP A 23 -23.08 -28.31 12.25
CA ASP A 23 -24.33 -29.05 12.51
C ASP A 23 -25.42 -28.02 12.88
N ASP A 24 -26.21 -27.57 11.91
CA ASP A 24 -27.65 -27.25 12.04
C ASP A 24 -28.24 -26.66 10.73
N PRO A 25 -29.29 -27.27 10.13
CA PRO A 25 -29.80 -26.88 8.82
C PRO A 25 -31.02 -25.96 8.92
N ALA A 26 -30.84 -24.69 9.30
CA ALA A 26 -31.88 -23.67 9.08
C ALA A 26 -31.33 -22.26 9.27
N GLY A 27 -31.20 -21.50 8.17
CA GLY A 27 -30.93 -20.07 8.22
C GLY A 27 -29.47 -19.71 7.96
N VAL A 28 -28.99 -19.95 6.73
CA VAL A 28 -27.81 -19.25 6.23
C VAL A 28 -28.18 -17.78 6.16
N ALA A 29 -27.88 -17.04 7.23
CA ALA A 29 -27.82 -15.60 7.16
C ALA A 29 -26.67 -15.25 6.22
N GLU A 30 -26.99 -15.11 4.93
CA GLU A 30 -26.08 -14.55 3.95
C GLU A 30 -25.54 -13.24 4.53
N LYS A 31 -24.28 -13.25 4.98
CA LYS A 31 -23.55 -12.03 5.28
C LYS A 31 -23.52 -11.27 3.98
N LYS A 32 -24.46 -10.34 3.78
CA LYS A 32 -24.48 -9.44 2.63
C LYS A 32 -23.15 -8.72 2.65
N ILE A 33 -22.22 -9.16 1.79
CA ILE A 33 -21.02 -8.41 1.49
C ILE A 33 -21.55 -7.10 0.92
N ALA A 34 -21.50 -6.04 1.73
CA ALA A 34 -21.85 -4.72 1.24
C ALA A 34 -20.99 -4.49 0.00
N ARG A 35 -21.62 -4.24 -1.15
CA ARG A 35 -20.91 -3.95 -2.39
C ARG A 35 -20.12 -2.67 -2.15
N ARG A 36 -18.84 -2.81 -1.82
CA ARG A 36 -17.88 -1.72 -1.82
C ARG A 36 -17.60 -1.37 -3.26
N SER A 37 -17.63 -0.09 -3.59
CA SER A 37 -17.07 0.35 -4.85
C SER A 37 -15.56 0.18 -4.80
N GLU A 38 -14.93 0.08 -5.97
CA GLU A 38 -13.48 0.06 -6.08
C GLU A 38 -12.84 1.29 -5.42
N HIS A 39 -13.50 2.45 -5.52
CA HIS A 39 -13.07 3.68 -4.89
C HIS A 39 -12.98 3.58 -3.35
N ASP A 40 -13.87 2.80 -2.73
CA ASP A 40 -13.87 2.59 -1.28
C ASP A 40 -12.71 1.70 -0.81
N LEU A 41 -12.04 1.00 -1.73
CA LEU A 41 -10.92 0.10 -1.42
C LEU A 41 -9.57 0.83 -1.45
N TYR A 42 -9.44 1.94 -2.18
CA TYR A 42 -8.17 2.66 -2.32
C TYR A 42 -7.60 3.17 -0.99
N PRO A 43 -8.37 3.76 -0.06
CA PRO A 43 -7.82 4.19 1.23
C PRO A 43 -7.25 3.01 2.03
N MET A 44 -7.96 1.88 2.03
CA MET A 44 -7.53 0.65 2.70
C MET A 44 -6.23 0.10 2.09
N LEU A 45 -6.10 0.15 0.75
CA LEU A 45 -4.87 -0.22 0.08
C LEU A 45 -3.71 0.71 0.46
N VAL A 46 -3.94 2.03 0.49
CA VAL A 46 -2.91 3.01 0.86
C VAL A 46 -2.43 2.80 2.30
N GLU A 47 -3.36 2.58 3.24
CA GLU A 47 -3.04 2.27 4.64
C GLU A 47 -2.21 0.98 4.76
N PHE A 48 -2.61 -0.07 4.04
CA PHE A 48 -1.87 -1.33 4.01
C PHE A 48 -0.44 -1.16 3.47
N LEU A 49 -0.27 -0.43 2.37
CA LEU A 49 1.04 -0.18 1.77
C LEU A 49 1.97 0.59 2.71
N GLU A 50 1.43 1.57 3.43
CA GLU A 50 2.20 2.34 4.39
C GLU A 50 2.60 1.48 5.59
N PHE A 51 1.68 0.70 6.14
CA PHE A 51 1.90 -0.10 7.34
C PHE A 51 2.85 -1.28 7.10
N GLU A 52 2.61 -2.09 6.06
CA GLU A 52 3.36 -3.33 5.82
C GLU A 52 4.66 -3.11 5.03
N HIS A 53 4.67 -2.15 4.11
CA HIS A 53 5.75 -1.99 3.15
C HIS A 53 6.51 -0.66 3.27
N ASN A 54 6.10 0.25 4.17
CA ASN A 54 6.60 1.62 4.24
C ASN A 54 6.53 2.35 2.88
N VAL A 55 5.53 1.99 2.06
CA VAL A 55 5.28 2.54 0.73
C VAL A 55 4.21 3.61 0.85
N LYS A 56 4.51 4.83 0.41
CA LYS A 56 3.52 5.90 0.37
C LYS A 56 2.64 5.77 -0.88
N GLY A 57 1.37 5.44 -0.68
CA GLY A 57 0.38 5.28 -1.74
C GLY A 57 -0.31 6.59 -2.13
N TYR A 58 -0.60 6.77 -3.42
CA TYR A 58 -1.28 7.93 -3.98
C TYR A 58 -2.26 7.50 -5.08
N ARG A 59 -3.49 8.03 -5.03
CA ARG A 59 -4.46 7.85 -6.12
C ARG A 59 -4.21 8.85 -7.24
N ILE A 60 -4.19 8.39 -8.48
CA ILE A 60 -4.10 9.25 -9.67
C ILE A 60 -5.48 9.84 -9.96
N ASP A 61 -5.54 11.17 -10.04
CA ASP A 61 -6.73 11.90 -10.49
C ASP A 61 -6.51 12.36 -11.93
N GLU A 62 -7.00 11.56 -12.89
CA GLU A 62 -6.87 11.80 -14.33
C GLU A 62 -7.39 13.18 -14.75
N LYS A 63 -8.40 13.72 -14.04
CA LYS A 63 -8.98 15.03 -14.35
C LYS A 63 -7.99 16.17 -14.12
N LYS A 64 -7.01 15.97 -13.23
CA LYS A 64 -5.94 16.94 -12.94
C LYS A 64 -4.72 16.74 -13.84
N SER A 65 -4.74 15.74 -14.72
CA SER A 65 -3.61 15.50 -15.61
C SER A 65 -3.52 16.60 -16.67
N SER A 66 -2.47 17.42 -16.58
CA SER A 66 -2.14 18.39 -17.61
C SER A 66 -1.51 17.68 -18.80
N ASN A 67 -2.07 17.87 -19.99
CA ASN A 67 -1.54 17.25 -21.21
C ASN A 67 -0.38 18.07 -21.78
N ALA A 68 0.79 17.99 -21.12
CA ALA A 68 1.97 18.77 -21.49
C ALA A 68 2.66 18.27 -22.78
N TYR A 69 2.36 17.06 -23.25
CA TYR A 69 3.08 16.38 -24.34
C TYR A 69 2.26 16.19 -25.63
N GLY A 70 1.22 17.00 -25.83
CA GLY A 70 0.41 16.99 -27.07
C GLY A 70 -0.69 15.93 -27.07
N ALA A 71 -1.46 15.85 -28.16
CA ALA A 71 -2.64 14.97 -28.24
C ALA A 71 -2.25 13.49 -27.99
N GLY A 72 -2.80 12.89 -26.92
CA GLY A 72 -2.52 11.50 -26.55
C GLY A 72 -1.33 11.28 -25.60
N GLY A 73 -0.67 12.33 -25.11
CA GLY A 73 0.42 12.21 -24.13
C GLY A 73 -0.01 11.52 -22.82
N ASN A 74 -1.26 11.74 -22.41
CA ASN A 74 -1.84 11.16 -21.19
C ASN A 74 -2.51 9.79 -21.41
N LYS A 75 -2.36 9.18 -22.60
CA LYS A 75 -3.04 7.91 -22.95
C LYS A 75 -2.56 6.71 -22.12
N TRP A 76 -1.49 6.87 -21.34
CA TRP A 76 -0.80 5.79 -20.63
C TRP A 76 -0.91 5.85 -19.10
N LEU A 77 -1.82 6.68 -18.55
CA LEU A 77 -2.13 6.69 -17.12
C LEU A 77 -3.05 5.50 -16.80
N PHE A 78 -2.49 4.29 -16.79
CA PHE A 78 -3.23 3.06 -16.51
C PHE A 78 -3.25 2.56 -15.06
N PRO A 79 -2.43 3.06 -14.10
CA PRO A 79 -2.63 2.72 -12.70
C PRO A 79 -3.54 3.73 -12.00
N ASP A 80 -4.56 3.24 -11.29
CA ASP A 80 -5.42 4.07 -10.45
C ASP A 80 -4.71 4.52 -9.17
N VAL A 81 -3.84 3.66 -8.64
CA VAL A 81 -3.03 3.92 -7.44
C VAL A 81 -1.57 3.63 -7.74
N VAL A 82 -0.70 4.52 -7.28
CA VAL A 82 0.75 4.36 -7.34
C VAL A 82 1.34 4.39 -5.95
N GLY A 83 2.41 3.63 -5.74
CA GLY A 83 3.17 3.62 -4.50
C GLY A 83 4.58 4.14 -4.71
N MET A 84 5.13 4.86 -3.74
CA MET A 84 6.50 5.32 -3.72
C MET A 84 7.23 4.81 -2.48
N GLU A 85 8.29 4.04 -2.71
CA GLU A 85 9.16 3.46 -1.68
C GLU A 85 10.50 4.20 -1.68
N ASN A 86 10.94 4.68 -0.52
CA ASN A 86 12.28 5.24 -0.35
C ASN A 86 13.25 4.13 0.06
N LEU A 87 14.17 3.77 -0.84
CA LEU A 87 15.16 2.71 -0.58
C LEU A 87 16.29 3.16 0.34
N THR A 88 16.40 4.46 0.59
CA THR A 88 17.44 5.05 1.45
C THR A 88 16.97 5.34 2.86
N ASP A 89 15.71 5.03 3.17
CA ASP A 89 15.14 5.28 4.48
C ASP A 89 15.86 4.44 5.56
N GLY A 90 16.17 5.04 6.70
CA GLY A 90 16.94 4.41 7.78
C GLY A 90 18.47 4.29 7.56
N LEU A 91 19.01 4.67 6.39
CA LEU A 91 20.46 4.65 6.16
C LEU A 91 21.19 5.86 6.77
N HIS A 92 22.45 5.65 7.13
CA HIS A 92 23.30 6.75 7.60
C HIS A 92 23.57 7.76 6.47
N ARG A 93 23.67 9.05 6.83
CA ARG A 93 23.78 10.17 5.88
C ARG A 93 24.90 9.99 4.86
N GLU A 94 26.03 9.43 5.28
CA GLU A 94 27.19 9.19 4.40
C GLU A 94 26.89 8.15 3.31
N VAL A 95 26.14 7.10 3.66
CA VAL A 95 25.72 6.07 2.72
C VAL A 95 24.72 6.64 1.71
N VAL A 96 23.78 7.47 2.18
CA VAL A 96 22.83 8.17 1.28
C VAL A 96 23.56 9.08 0.30
N THR A 97 24.58 9.81 0.76
CA THR A 97 25.43 10.64 -0.12
C THR A 97 26.18 9.79 -1.15
N ALA A 98 26.77 8.67 -0.74
CA ALA A 98 27.47 7.77 -1.64
C ALA A 98 26.54 7.17 -2.71
N ILE A 99 25.34 6.71 -2.33
CA ILE A 99 24.30 6.21 -3.26
C ILE A 99 23.87 7.32 -4.24
N ARG A 100 23.77 8.56 -3.77
CA ARG A 100 23.42 9.71 -4.61
C ARG A 100 24.52 10.00 -5.64
N GLU A 101 25.78 9.92 -5.23
CA GLU A 101 26.94 10.12 -6.12
C GLU A 101 27.12 8.98 -7.11
N SER A 102 26.86 7.73 -6.71
CA SER A 102 26.91 6.56 -7.60
C SER A 102 25.77 6.53 -8.62
N ARG A 103 24.73 7.37 -8.43
CA ARG A 103 23.49 7.38 -9.21
C ARG A 103 22.74 6.04 -9.14
N ASP A 104 22.87 5.36 -8.02
CA ASP A 104 22.09 4.15 -7.75
C ASP A 104 20.60 4.48 -7.53
N ARG A 105 19.77 3.44 -7.56
CA ARG A 105 18.32 3.58 -7.40
C ARG A 105 18.00 4.00 -5.97
N GLN A 106 17.44 5.18 -5.79
CA GLN A 106 17.04 5.72 -4.49
C GLN A 106 15.56 5.48 -4.17
N ILE A 107 14.74 5.29 -5.20
CA ILE A 107 13.28 5.17 -5.10
C ILE A 107 12.82 3.98 -5.93
N ARG A 108 11.83 3.25 -5.43
CA ARG A 108 11.06 2.27 -6.20
C ARG A 108 9.62 2.75 -6.34
N LEU A 109 9.09 2.64 -7.56
CA LEU A 109 7.70 2.96 -7.86
C LEU A 109 6.89 1.67 -8.01
N TRP A 110 5.67 1.70 -7.49
CA TRP A 110 4.68 0.64 -7.51
C TRP A 110 3.48 1.10 -8.33
N SER A 111 2.89 0.19 -9.10
CA SER A 111 1.66 0.42 -9.87
C SER A 111 0.67 -0.69 -9.54
N PHE A 112 -0.57 -0.31 -9.24
CA PHE A 112 -1.66 -1.22 -8.92
C PHE A 112 -2.76 -1.09 -9.97
#